data_AF-A0A0F9HTZ1-F1
#
_entry.id   AF-A0A0F9HTZ1-F1
#
_cell.length_a   1.000
_cell.length_b   1.000
_cell.length_c   1.000
_cell.angle_alpha   90.00
_cell.angle_beta   90.00
_cell.angle_gamma   90.00
#
_symmetry.space_group_name_H-M   'P 1'
#
loop_
_entity.id
_entity.type
_entity.pdbx_description
1 polymer ?
#
loop_
_entity_poly.entity_id
_entity_poly.type
_entity_poly.pdbx_seq_one_letter_code
_entity_poly.pdbx_strand_id
1 'polypeptide(L)'
;ASSGQWTYGAFIIPSNAYILVARDIREGERGLGPLVWDTLVYLPTTDCYAIHVSHLWDPPRVFFGNGWNVSYIKLSAGGGAPDPEGSDYRFVTSGTRYTNRYHFADWKDKDFLKVNAVGKGCDATTYWIIWYSVDSGAYAKVDIDGVEMRVDENKLHTFVLPTTAKGREVQFKLEYVGAADSAMGQLVHFKPYAVPHSLKLRHYSLTLLLSGELQHDGGIEQRTSIEQLNDLYALTEASTAVDCKGPWGDITVHPKRPKVLEVRQEGHELPRFLVEFVVQKRETS
;
A
#
# COMPACT_ATOMS: atom_id res chain seq x y z
N ALA A 1 -0.35 -23.39 -0.73
CA ALA A 1 0.39 -22.61 -1.73
C ALA A 1 -0.14 -23.01 -3.09
N SER A 2 -0.90 -22.14 -3.76
CA SER A 2 -1.29 -22.34 -5.16
C SER A 2 -0.05 -22.31 -6.03
N SER A 3 -0.01 -23.12 -7.07
CA SER A 3 1.08 -23.26 -8.03
C SER A 3 1.25 -22.04 -8.96
N GLY A 4 1.02 -20.82 -8.45
CA GLY A 4 0.98 -19.60 -9.25
C GLY A 4 -0.27 -19.48 -10.14
N GLN A 5 -1.29 -20.31 -9.92
CA GLN A 5 -2.56 -20.24 -10.65
C GLN A 5 -3.45 -19.11 -10.11
N TRP A 6 -4.05 -18.36 -11.03
CA TRP A 6 -5.04 -17.33 -10.69
C TRP A 6 -6.32 -17.98 -10.15
N THR A 7 -6.82 -17.44 -9.04
CA THR A 7 -8.10 -17.85 -8.43
C THR A 7 -9.21 -16.95 -8.92
N TYR A 8 -10.41 -17.49 -9.14
CA TYR A 8 -11.59 -16.72 -9.53
C TYR A 8 -12.68 -16.84 -8.47
N GLY A 9 -13.42 -15.76 -8.26
CA GLY A 9 -14.53 -15.72 -7.31
C GLY A 9 -15.68 -14.86 -7.83
N ALA A 10 -16.90 -15.15 -7.38
CA ALA A 10 -18.01 -14.23 -7.53
C ALA A 10 -18.49 -13.78 -6.15
N PHE A 11 -18.71 -12.49 -6.00
CA PHE A 11 -19.26 -11.89 -4.80
C PHE A 11 -20.57 -11.22 -5.13
N ILE A 12 -21.65 -11.63 -4.46
CA ILE A 12 -22.96 -11.00 -4.60
C ILE A 12 -23.15 -10.09 -3.39
N ILE A 13 -23.46 -8.83 -3.67
CA ILE A 13 -24.08 -7.93 -2.70
C ILE A 13 -25.52 -7.69 -3.18
N PRO A 14 -26.45 -7.24 -2.32
CA PRO A 14 -27.83 -7.01 -2.75
C PRO A 14 -27.89 -6.20 -4.06
N SER A 15 -28.49 -6.82 -5.08
CA SER A 15 -28.67 -6.28 -6.43
C SER A 15 -27.38 -5.98 -7.22
N ASN A 16 -26.21 -6.50 -6.86
CA ASN A 16 -25.01 -6.37 -7.69
C ASN A 16 -24.07 -7.57 -7.53
N ALA A 17 -23.34 -7.90 -8.59
CA ALA A 17 -22.33 -8.94 -8.55
C ALA A 17 -20.94 -8.42 -8.97
N TYR A 18 -19.90 -9.01 -8.39
CA TYR A 18 -18.51 -8.77 -8.72
C TYR A 18 -17.87 -10.09 -9.11
N ILE A 19 -17.30 -10.15 -10.30
CA ILE A 19 -16.38 -11.22 -10.68
C ILE A 19 -14.99 -10.77 -10.26
N LEU A 20 -14.39 -11.52 -9.36
CA LEU A 20 -13.08 -11.25 -8.78
C LEU A 20 -12.05 -12.21 -9.34
N VAL A 21 -10.82 -11.73 -9.41
CA VAL A 21 -9.64 -12.53 -9.68
C VAL A 21 -8.64 -12.34 -8.54
N ALA A 22 -7.93 -13.40 -8.19
CA ALA A 22 -6.96 -13.39 -7.11
C ALA A 22 -5.64 -14.04 -7.51
N ARG A 23 -4.57 -13.51 -6.93
CA ARG A 23 -3.23 -14.09 -7.01
C ARG A 23 -2.59 -14.11 -5.62
N ASP A 24 -1.55 -14.91 -5.47
CA ASP A 24 -0.74 -14.92 -4.25
C ASP A 24 -0.17 -13.52 -3.95
N ILE A 25 -0.19 -13.16 -2.67
CA ILE A 25 0.41 -11.93 -2.13
C ILE A 25 1.91 -11.91 -2.44
N ARG A 26 2.39 -10.77 -2.94
CA ARG A 26 3.82 -10.44 -3.01
C ARG A 26 4.20 -9.55 -1.82
N GLU A 27 5.48 -9.52 -1.48
CA GLU A 27 5.98 -8.83 -0.29
C GLU A 27 5.46 -7.38 -0.19
N GLY A 28 4.83 -7.05 0.94
CA GLY A 28 4.27 -5.72 1.21
C GLY A 28 2.86 -5.46 0.65
N GLU A 29 2.27 -6.38 -0.10
CA GLU A 29 0.90 -6.24 -0.59
C GLU A 29 -0.13 -6.64 0.48
N ARG A 30 -1.22 -5.90 0.55
CA ARG A 30 -2.36 -6.25 1.40
C ARG A 30 -3.34 -7.11 0.62
N GLY A 31 -3.79 -8.19 1.23
CA GLY A 31 -4.77 -9.10 0.66
C GLY A 31 -5.69 -9.70 1.72
N LEU A 32 -6.69 -10.46 1.27
CA LEU A 32 -7.58 -11.22 2.15
C LEU A 32 -7.02 -12.63 2.27
N GLY A 33 -6.41 -12.94 3.41
CA GLY A 33 -5.70 -14.20 3.61
C GLY A 33 -4.42 -14.26 2.76
N PRO A 34 -4.11 -15.38 2.09
CA PRO A 34 -2.90 -15.50 1.25
C PRO A 34 -3.02 -14.82 -0.13
N LEU A 35 -4.18 -14.26 -0.46
CA LEU A 35 -4.50 -13.79 -1.81
C LEU A 35 -4.77 -12.27 -1.85
N VAL A 36 -4.24 -11.62 -2.88
CA VAL A 36 -4.70 -10.28 -3.32
C VAL A 36 -5.83 -10.49 -4.30
N TRP A 37 -7.01 -9.98 -3.95
CA TRP A 37 -8.18 -9.97 -4.81
C TRP A 37 -8.25 -8.65 -5.58
N ASP A 38 -8.67 -8.72 -6.83
CA ASP A 38 -8.97 -7.58 -7.69
C ASP A 38 -10.32 -7.80 -8.41
N THR A 39 -10.99 -6.72 -8.76
CA THR A 39 -12.27 -6.77 -9.47
C THR A 39 -12.03 -6.92 -10.96
N LEU A 40 -12.40 -8.08 -11.50
CA LEU A 40 -12.32 -8.36 -12.92
C LEU A 40 -13.47 -7.70 -13.68
N VAL A 41 -14.70 -7.88 -13.19
CA VAL A 41 -15.93 -7.33 -13.76
C VAL A 41 -16.90 -6.95 -12.65
N TYR A 42 -17.53 -5.79 -12.78
CA TYR A 42 -18.68 -5.37 -11.97
C TYR A 42 -19.97 -5.48 -12.80
N LEU A 43 -20.99 -6.13 -12.23
CA LEU A 43 -22.29 -6.36 -12.83
C LEU A 43 -23.36 -5.61 -12.02
N PRO A 44 -23.74 -4.39 -12.43
CA PRO A 44 -24.78 -3.63 -11.73
C PRO A 44 -26.15 -4.30 -11.91
N THR A 45 -27.00 -4.21 -10.89
CA THR A 45 -28.40 -4.67 -10.94
C THR A 45 -28.57 -6.14 -11.36
N THR A 46 -27.53 -6.96 -11.18
CA THR A 46 -27.48 -8.32 -11.70
C THR A 46 -26.88 -9.27 -10.67
N ASP A 47 -27.51 -10.43 -10.54
CA ASP A 47 -27.03 -11.51 -9.68
C ASP A 47 -26.18 -12.52 -10.45
N CYS A 48 -25.12 -13.02 -9.80
CA CYS A 48 -24.24 -14.07 -10.31
C CYS A 48 -24.04 -15.15 -9.25
N TYR A 49 -24.85 -16.20 -9.31
CA TYR A 49 -24.84 -17.29 -8.32
C TYR A 49 -23.79 -18.37 -8.57
N ALA A 50 -23.19 -18.41 -9.76
CA ALA A 50 -22.20 -19.42 -10.12
C ALA A 50 -21.17 -18.88 -11.10
N ILE A 51 -19.94 -19.35 -10.91
CA ILE A 51 -18.84 -19.20 -11.87
C ILE A 51 -18.23 -20.57 -12.15
N HIS A 52 -17.74 -20.75 -13.36
CA HIS A 52 -17.08 -21.97 -13.78
C HIS A 52 -15.90 -21.65 -14.69
N VAL A 53 -14.70 -22.05 -14.28
CA VAL A 53 -13.52 -22.00 -15.14
C VAL A 53 -13.50 -23.26 -16.00
N SER A 54 -13.50 -23.09 -17.32
CA SER A 54 -13.42 -24.19 -18.26
C SER A 54 -12.20 -24.10 -19.15
N HIS A 55 -11.48 -25.22 -19.20
CA HIS A 55 -10.32 -25.44 -20.06
C HIS A 55 -10.69 -26.19 -21.35
N LEU A 56 -11.99 -26.35 -21.65
CA LEU A 56 -12.46 -26.95 -22.91
C LEU A 56 -12.22 -26.04 -24.12
N TRP A 57 -11.92 -24.77 -23.89
CA TRP A 57 -11.62 -23.78 -24.92
C TRP A 57 -10.16 -23.35 -24.85
N ASP A 58 -9.62 -22.97 -26.01
CA ASP A 58 -8.32 -22.32 -26.12
C ASP A 58 -8.51 -20.88 -26.67
N PRO A 59 -8.23 -19.84 -25.87
CA PRO A 59 -7.76 -19.94 -24.49
C PRO A 59 -8.90 -20.30 -23.51
N PRO A 60 -8.56 -20.75 -22.27
CA PRO A 60 -9.53 -21.10 -21.24
C PRO A 60 -10.52 -19.97 -20.96
N ARG A 61 -11.71 -20.29 -20.43
CA ARG A 61 -12.77 -19.30 -20.21
C ARG A 61 -13.34 -19.39 -18.80
N VAL A 62 -13.68 -18.23 -18.22
CA VAL A 62 -14.49 -18.12 -17.00
C VAL A 62 -15.92 -17.84 -17.42
N PHE A 63 -16.82 -18.81 -17.23
CA PHE A 63 -18.25 -18.64 -17.40
C PHE A 63 -18.85 -18.16 -16.09
N PHE A 64 -19.83 -17.26 -16.16
CA PHE A 64 -20.53 -16.74 -15.01
C PHE A 64 -21.98 -16.40 -15.34
N GLY A 65 -22.83 -16.49 -14.32
CA GLY A 65 -24.23 -16.05 -14.43
C GLY A 65 -24.32 -14.53 -14.59
N ASN A 66 -25.15 -14.09 -15.53
CA ASN A 66 -25.45 -12.68 -15.78
C ASN A 66 -26.98 -12.54 -15.80
N GLY A 67 -27.59 -12.60 -14.62
CA GLY A 67 -29.03 -12.69 -14.44
C GLY A 67 -29.53 -14.03 -14.99
N TRP A 68 -30.42 -13.97 -15.99
CA TRP A 68 -30.94 -15.16 -16.69
C TRP A 68 -30.03 -15.69 -17.80
N ASN A 69 -28.94 -14.98 -18.10
CA ASN A 69 -28.02 -15.33 -19.17
C ASN A 69 -26.71 -15.91 -18.62
N VAL A 70 -25.93 -16.55 -19.50
CA VAL A 70 -24.55 -16.93 -19.22
C VAL A 70 -23.62 -16.01 -20.00
N SER A 71 -22.64 -15.44 -19.32
CA SER A 71 -21.57 -14.63 -19.91
C SER A 71 -20.23 -15.33 -19.69
N TYR A 72 -19.20 -14.96 -20.46
CA TYR A 72 -17.87 -15.52 -20.29
C TYR A 72 -16.76 -14.48 -20.47
N ILE A 73 -15.63 -14.73 -19.81
CA ILE A 73 -14.36 -14.00 -19.99
C ILE A 73 -13.35 -15.00 -20.56
N LYS A 74 -12.69 -14.63 -21.66
CA LYS A 74 -11.55 -15.39 -22.19
C LYS A 74 -10.30 -15.09 -21.36
N LEU A 75 -9.60 -16.13 -20.93
CA LEU A 75 -8.34 -16.04 -20.20
C LEU A 75 -7.17 -16.05 -21.18
N SER A 76 -5.94 -15.88 -20.69
CA SER A 76 -4.71 -16.09 -21.46
C SER A 76 -4.37 -17.58 -21.53
N ALA A 77 -3.66 -17.96 -22.59
CA ALA A 77 -3.00 -19.27 -22.69
C ALA A 77 -1.86 -19.43 -21.65
N GLY A 78 -1.39 -18.35 -21.04
CA GLY A 78 -0.30 -18.30 -20.06
C GLY A 78 -0.67 -18.72 -18.63
N GLY A 79 -1.43 -19.80 -18.47
CA GLY A 79 -1.77 -20.34 -17.13
C GLY A 79 -3.03 -19.75 -16.50
N GLY A 80 -3.96 -19.26 -17.32
CA GLY A 80 -5.28 -18.83 -16.86
C GLY A 80 -5.27 -17.47 -16.16
N ALA A 81 -4.29 -16.60 -16.42
CA ALA A 81 -4.37 -15.18 -16.07
C ALA A 81 -5.41 -14.49 -16.97
N PRO A 82 -6.11 -13.44 -16.51
CA PRO A 82 -6.77 -12.51 -17.42
C PRO A 82 -5.75 -12.02 -18.47
N ASP A 83 -6.14 -11.99 -19.75
CA ASP A 83 -5.26 -11.55 -20.84
C ASP A 83 -5.61 -10.14 -21.31
N PRO A 84 -5.27 -9.07 -20.58
CA PRO A 84 -5.63 -7.71 -20.98
C PRO A 84 -5.07 -7.26 -22.33
N GLU A 85 -4.13 -8.02 -22.91
CA GLU A 85 -3.54 -7.73 -24.22
C GLU A 85 -4.15 -8.56 -25.35
N GLY A 86 -4.88 -9.64 -25.00
CA GLY A 86 -5.61 -10.45 -25.95
C GLY A 86 -6.72 -9.65 -26.63
N SER A 87 -6.78 -9.71 -27.96
CA SER A 87 -7.81 -9.03 -28.78
C SER A 87 -9.26 -9.34 -28.39
N ASP A 88 -9.45 -10.40 -27.60
CA ASP A 88 -10.72 -10.88 -27.10
C ASP A 88 -11.08 -10.44 -25.66
N TYR A 89 -10.11 -9.96 -24.88
CA TYR A 89 -10.32 -9.47 -23.52
C TYR A 89 -10.49 -7.95 -23.58
N ARG A 90 -11.71 -7.54 -23.90
CA ARG A 90 -11.95 -6.18 -24.38
C ARG A 90 -13.23 -5.64 -23.77
N PHE A 91 -13.18 -4.47 -23.15
CA PHE A 91 -14.41 -3.76 -22.78
C PHE A 91 -15.08 -3.32 -24.08
N VAL A 92 -16.30 -3.81 -24.34
CA VAL A 92 -16.96 -3.63 -25.65
C VAL A 92 -17.16 -2.14 -25.97
N THR A 93 -17.51 -1.33 -24.96
CA THR A 93 -17.66 0.14 -25.06
C THR A 93 -17.56 0.86 -23.70
N SER A 94 -17.78 0.16 -22.59
CA SER A 94 -17.69 0.73 -21.25
C SER A 94 -17.32 -0.33 -20.21
N GLY A 95 -16.81 0.10 -19.05
CA GLY A 95 -16.54 -0.80 -17.95
C GLY A 95 -16.23 -0.07 -16.65
N THR A 96 -16.52 -0.72 -15.52
CA THR A 96 -16.21 -0.16 -14.20
C THR A 96 -15.33 -1.14 -13.43
N ARG A 97 -14.25 -0.62 -12.86
CA ARG A 97 -13.36 -1.33 -11.94
C ARG A 97 -13.27 -0.57 -10.63
N TYR A 98 -13.05 -1.28 -9.54
CA TYR A 98 -12.83 -0.69 -8.24
C TYR A 98 -11.45 -1.11 -7.74
N THR A 99 -10.71 -0.16 -7.20
CA THR A 99 -9.47 -0.50 -6.49
C THR A 99 -9.81 -1.16 -5.15
N ASN A 100 -8.81 -1.81 -4.56
CA ASN A 100 -8.84 -2.09 -3.13
C ASN A 100 -9.08 -0.79 -2.35
N ARG A 101 -9.71 -0.95 -1.18
CA ARG A 101 -9.81 0.14 -0.23
C ARG A 101 -8.47 0.32 0.47
N TYR A 102 -7.90 1.50 0.33
CA TYR A 102 -6.66 1.87 0.99
C TYR A 102 -6.98 2.38 2.40
N HIS A 103 -6.67 1.59 3.41
CA HIS A 103 -6.75 1.98 4.82
C HIS A 103 -5.34 2.25 5.38
N PHE A 104 -5.12 3.32 6.12
CA PHE A 104 -3.75 3.66 6.59
C PHE A 104 -3.40 3.12 7.97
N ALA A 105 -4.35 2.45 8.65
CA ALA A 105 -4.14 1.85 9.98
C ALA A 105 -3.51 2.82 11.00
N ASP A 106 -3.81 4.11 10.85
CA ASP A 106 -3.39 5.18 11.75
C ASP A 106 -4.64 5.79 12.40
N TRP A 107 -4.46 6.43 13.55
CA TRP A 107 -5.54 6.90 14.41
C TRP A 107 -6.17 8.21 13.91
N LYS A 108 -5.44 8.95 13.05
CA LYS A 108 -5.85 10.25 12.53
C LYS A 108 -6.14 10.21 11.05
N ASP A 109 -7.06 11.07 10.65
CA ASP A 109 -7.42 11.30 9.26
C ASP A 109 -6.21 11.75 8.46
N LYS A 110 -6.23 11.34 7.21
CA LYS A 110 -5.16 11.50 6.24
C LYS A 110 -5.65 12.32 5.07
N ASP A 111 -4.81 13.25 4.64
CA ASP A 111 -5.09 14.07 3.47
C ASP A 111 -4.77 13.26 2.21
N PHE A 112 -5.76 13.07 1.34
CA PHE A 112 -5.56 12.50 0.02
C PHE A 112 -5.27 13.64 -0.95
N LEU A 113 -3.99 13.85 -1.28
CA LEU A 113 -3.57 15.05 -2.02
C LEU A 113 -3.77 14.93 -3.54
N LYS A 114 -3.39 13.79 -4.13
CA LYS A 114 -3.41 13.65 -5.58
C LYS A 114 -3.43 12.21 -6.06
N VAL A 115 -3.82 12.06 -7.32
CA VAL A 115 -3.78 10.82 -8.09
C VAL A 115 -2.98 11.05 -9.37
N ASN A 116 -2.03 10.16 -9.64
CA ASN A 116 -1.31 10.13 -10.90
C ASN A 116 -1.81 8.97 -11.74
N ALA A 117 -2.08 9.22 -13.01
CA ALA A 117 -2.55 8.23 -13.96
C ALA A 117 -1.93 8.44 -15.34
N VAL A 118 -1.70 7.36 -16.09
CA VAL A 118 -1.24 7.41 -17.49
C VAL A 118 -2.14 6.52 -18.32
N GLY A 119 -2.71 7.11 -19.37
CA GLY A 119 -3.44 6.40 -20.43
C GLY A 119 -2.50 5.95 -21.55
N LYS A 120 -2.85 4.87 -22.26
CA LYS A 120 -2.25 4.45 -23.52
C LYS A 120 -3.37 4.09 -24.49
N GLY A 121 -3.37 4.67 -25.69
CA GLY A 121 -4.51 4.57 -26.60
C GLY A 121 -5.74 5.35 -26.13
N CYS A 122 -5.55 6.34 -25.24
CA CYS A 122 -6.62 7.22 -24.78
C CYS A 122 -6.72 8.47 -25.65
N ASP A 123 -7.95 8.90 -25.93
CA ASP A 123 -8.31 10.10 -26.68
C ASP A 123 -9.65 10.70 -26.18
N ALA A 124 -10.17 11.69 -26.90
CA ALA A 124 -11.43 12.38 -26.59
C ALA A 124 -12.68 11.47 -26.63
N THR A 125 -12.61 10.31 -27.24
CA THR A 125 -13.71 9.32 -27.34
C THR A 125 -13.45 8.04 -26.55
N THR A 126 -12.19 7.78 -26.21
CA THR A 126 -11.74 6.61 -25.48
C THR A 126 -10.90 7.02 -24.27
N TYR A 127 -11.49 7.01 -23.09
CA TYR A 127 -10.91 7.61 -21.89
C TYR A 127 -11.30 6.88 -20.61
N TRP A 128 -10.61 7.23 -19.52
CA TRP A 128 -10.95 6.78 -18.17
C TRP A 128 -11.39 7.96 -17.30
N ILE A 129 -12.47 7.79 -16.56
CA ILE A 129 -12.87 8.69 -15.47
C ILE A 129 -12.45 8.05 -14.16
N ILE A 130 -11.70 8.80 -13.36
CA ILE A 130 -11.31 8.41 -12.01
C ILE A 130 -12.30 9.03 -11.03
N TRP A 131 -12.88 8.18 -10.20
CA TRP A 131 -13.69 8.60 -9.06
C TRP A 131 -13.00 8.18 -7.76
N TYR A 132 -13.25 8.90 -6.68
CA TYR A 132 -12.77 8.58 -5.36
C TYR A 132 -13.90 8.64 -4.33
N SER A 133 -13.83 7.78 -3.32
CA SER A 133 -14.70 7.76 -2.15
C SER A 133 -13.83 7.70 -0.91
N VAL A 134 -14.04 8.63 0.01
CA VAL A 134 -13.34 8.70 1.31
C VAL A 134 -14.27 8.16 2.39
N ASP A 135 -13.77 7.26 3.24
CA ASP A 135 -14.51 6.66 4.36
C ASP A 135 -15.89 6.09 3.98
N SER A 136 -15.97 5.46 2.79
CA SER A 136 -17.21 4.94 2.20
C SER A 136 -18.28 6.00 1.88
N GLY A 137 -17.90 7.26 1.80
CA GLY A 137 -18.76 8.35 1.36
C GLY A 137 -19.13 8.26 -0.12
N ALA A 138 -19.91 9.25 -0.60
CA ALA A 138 -20.27 9.34 -2.00
C ALA A 138 -19.04 9.46 -2.90
N TYR A 139 -19.09 8.83 -4.08
CA TYR A 139 -18.03 8.94 -5.08
C TYR A 139 -18.03 10.32 -5.72
N ALA A 140 -16.88 11.00 -5.71
CA ALA A 140 -16.63 12.24 -6.42
C ALA A 140 -15.64 12.00 -7.57
N LYS A 141 -15.73 12.80 -8.63
CA LYS A 141 -14.89 12.69 -9.84
C LYS A 141 -14.22 14.00 -10.25
N VAL A 142 -14.36 15.03 -9.43
CA VAL A 142 -13.77 16.34 -9.71
C VAL A 142 -12.51 16.52 -8.88
N ASP A 143 -11.53 17.19 -9.46
CA ASP A 143 -10.34 17.64 -8.76
C ASP A 143 -10.63 18.93 -7.95
N ILE A 144 -9.58 19.51 -7.37
CA ILE A 144 -9.65 20.74 -6.55
C ILE A 144 -10.15 21.95 -7.35
N ASP A 145 -9.92 21.97 -8.66
CA ASP A 145 -10.32 23.05 -9.56
C ASP A 145 -11.72 22.82 -10.15
N GLY A 146 -12.40 21.73 -9.74
CA GLY A 146 -13.73 21.37 -10.23
C GLY A 146 -13.71 20.68 -11.61
N VAL A 147 -12.53 20.30 -12.11
CA VAL A 147 -12.37 19.63 -13.40
C VAL A 147 -12.56 18.12 -13.21
N GLU A 148 -13.25 17.48 -14.15
CA GLU A 148 -13.40 16.03 -14.14
C GLU A 148 -12.03 15.33 -14.27
N MET A 149 -11.76 14.38 -13.37
CA MET A 149 -10.51 13.61 -13.33
C MET A 149 -10.48 12.58 -14.45
N ARG A 150 -10.28 13.07 -15.66
CA ARG A 150 -10.38 12.34 -16.92
C ARG A 150 -9.00 12.11 -17.53
N VAL A 151 -8.73 10.85 -17.89
CA VAL A 151 -7.51 10.43 -18.60
C VAL A 151 -7.88 10.15 -20.05
N ASP A 152 -7.66 11.13 -20.90
CA ASP A 152 -8.07 11.18 -22.32
C ASP A 152 -6.91 11.44 -23.27
N GLU A 153 -5.68 11.28 -22.80
CA GLU A 153 -4.47 11.44 -23.61
C GLU A 153 -3.37 10.49 -23.15
N ASN A 154 -2.44 10.17 -24.05
CA ASN A 154 -1.28 9.31 -23.79
C ASN A 154 -0.15 10.01 -23.04
N LYS A 155 -0.47 10.69 -21.94
CA LYS A 155 0.47 11.43 -21.10
C LYS A 155 0.21 11.17 -19.61
N LEU A 156 1.12 11.65 -18.77
CA LEU A 156 0.92 11.67 -17.33
C LEU A 156 -0.14 12.72 -16.98
N HIS A 157 -1.23 12.25 -16.38
CA HIS A 157 -2.25 13.08 -15.76
C HIS A 157 -2.02 13.08 -14.25
N THR A 158 -2.06 14.26 -13.66
CA THR A 158 -2.00 14.45 -12.21
C THR A 158 -3.23 15.22 -11.80
N PHE A 159 -4.09 14.57 -11.01
CA PHE A 159 -5.30 15.17 -10.46
C PHE A 159 -5.06 15.50 -9.00
N VAL A 160 -5.27 16.76 -8.61
CA VAL A 160 -5.15 17.20 -7.21
C VAL A 160 -6.53 17.10 -6.58
N LEU A 161 -6.66 16.29 -5.53
CA LEU A 161 -7.94 16.09 -4.87
C LEU A 161 -8.28 17.34 -4.01
N PRO A 162 -9.57 17.65 -3.82
CA PRO A 162 -9.99 18.74 -2.94
C PRO A 162 -9.45 18.60 -1.52
N THR A 163 -9.23 19.73 -0.83
CA THR A 163 -8.76 19.73 0.58
C THR A 163 -9.75 19.07 1.55
N THR A 164 -10.97 18.76 1.10
CA THR A 164 -11.99 18.02 1.83
C THR A 164 -11.85 16.51 1.68
N ALA A 165 -11.00 16.01 0.79
CA ALA A 165 -10.70 14.59 0.64
C ALA A 165 -9.76 14.13 1.79
N LYS A 166 -10.30 14.12 3.01
CA LYS A 166 -9.60 13.73 4.24
C LYS A 166 -10.35 12.60 4.93
N GLY A 167 -9.64 11.56 5.33
CA GLY A 167 -10.25 10.43 6.01
C GLY A 167 -9.28 9.31 6.34
N ARG A 168 -9.79 8.16 6.77
CA ARG A 168 -9.00 6.99 7.17
C ARG A 168 -8.82 5.99 6.03
N GLU A 169 -9.82 5.95 5.15
CA GLU A 169 -9.89 5.05 4.02
C GLU A 169 -10.20 5.81 2.74
N VAL A 170 -9.63 5.35 1.62
CA VAL A 170 -10.01 5.82 0.28
C VAL A 170 -10.14 4.64 -0.67
N GLN A 171 -11.15 4.69 -1.53
CA GLN A 171 -11.34 3.74 -2.63
C GLN A 171 -11.52 4.51 -3.93
N PHE A 172 -10.97 3.99 -5.03
CA PHE A 172 -11.13 4.58 -6.35
C PHE A 172 -12.02 3.70 -7.22
N LYS A 173 -12.89 4.33 -7.99
CA LYS A 173 -13.68 3.70 -9.06
C LYS A 173 -13.15 4.21 -10.39
N LEU A 174 -12.75 3.29 -11.26
CA LEU A 174 -12.19 3.54 -12.57
C LEU A 174 -13.26 3.19 -13.61
N GLU A 175 -13.74 4.20 -14.31
CA GLU A 175 -14.80 4.06 -15.30
C GLU A 175 -14.22 4.26 -16.70
N TYR A 176 -14.23 3.21 -17.50
CA TYR A 176 -13.81 3.22 -18.89
C TYR A 176 -14.98 3.61 -19.79
N VAL A 177 -14.70 4.52 -20.72
CA VAL A 177 -15.58 4.91 -21.83
C VAL A 177 -14.78 4.76 -23.11
N GLY A 178 -15.32 4.04 -24.10
CA GLY A 178 -14.65 3.78 -25.37
C GLY A 178 -15.59 3.83 -26.56
N ALA A 179 -15.06 4.25 -27.71
CA ALA A 179 -15.70 4.06 -29.00
C ALA A 179 -15.58 2.60 -29.45
N ALA A 180 -16.61 2.08 -30.13
CA ALA A 180 -16.59 0.72 -30.65
C ALA A 180 -15.45 0.52 -31.67
N ASP A 181 -14.73 -0.60 -31.56
CA ASP A 181 -13.86 -1.21 -32.58
C ASP A 181 -12.55 -0.52 -33.04
N SER A 182 -12.08 0.57 -32.42
CA SER A 182 -10.74 1.11 -32.77
C SER A 182 -9.96 1.65 -31.57
N ALA A 183 -8.82 0.99 -31.27
CA ALA A 183 -7.83 1.33 -30.24
C ALA A 183 -8.36 1.47 -28.81
N MET A 184 -7.97 0.54 -27.93
CA MET A 184 -8.41 0.55 -26.54
C MET A 184 -7.55 1.44 -25.67
N GLY A 185 -8.21 2.36 -24.96
CA GLY A 185 -7.57 3.16 -23.92
C GLY A 185 -7.26 2.29 -22.71
N GLN A 186 -5.99 2.07 -22.44
CA GLN A 186 -5.51 1.34 -21.28
C GLN A 186 -5.03 2.31 -20.21
N LEU A 187 -5.37 2.03 -18.96
CA LEU A 187 -4.75 2.68 -17.80
C LEU A 187 -3.45 1.94 -17.46
N VAL A 188 -2.33 2.38 -18.02
CA VAL A 188 -1.02 1.71 -17.89
C VAL A 188 -0.29 2.08 -16.60
N HIS A 189 -0.64 3.22 -16.00
CA HIS A 189 -0.16 3.63 -14.70
C HIS A 189 -1.32 4.18 -13.89
N PHE A 190 -1.47 3.68 -12.67
CA PHE A 190 -2.38 4.25 -11.69
C PHE A 190 -1.68 4.26 -10.34
N LYS A 191 -1.45 5.45 -9.81
CA LYS A 191 -0.70 5.67 -8.59
C LYS A 191 -1.42 6.73 -7.75
N PRO A 192 -2.29 6.30 -6.81
CA PRO A 192 -2.86 7.21 -5.84
C PRO A 192 -1.77 7.52 -4.80
N TYR A 193 -0.98 8.57 -5.03
CA TYR A 193 0.07 8.99 -4.10
C TYR A 193 -0.12 10.47 -3.74
N ALA A 194 -0.49 10.73 -2.49
CA ALA A 194 0.49 10.60 -1.41
C ALA A 194 -0.08 9.60 -0.39
N VAL A 195 0.55 8.43 -0.23
CA VAL A 195 0.48 7.77 1.09
C VAL A 195 1.03 8.82 2.04
N PRO A 196 0.26 9.29 3.04
CA PRO A 196 0.88 10.00 4.14
C PRO A 196 1.84 8.99 4.73
N HIS A 197 3.12 9.16 4.44
CA HIS A 197 4.11 8.55 5.29
C HIS A 197 3.75 9.04 6.69
N SER A 198 3.52 8.11 7.61
CA SER A 198 3.75 8.40 9.03
C SER A 198 5.01 9.27 9.04
N LEU A 199 4.90 10.51 9.54
CA LEU A 199 6.04 11.41 9.72
C LEU A 199 7.16 10.52 10.21
N LYS A 200 8.20 10.29 9.38
CA LYS A 200 9.29 9.39 9.76
C LYS A 200 9.93 10.05 10.97
N LEU A 201 9.50 9.63 12.16
CA LEU A 201 10.04 10.12 13.41
C LEU A 201 11.52 9.79 13.33
N ARG A 202 12.36 10.84 13.34
CA ARG A 202 13.79 10.66 13.14
C ARG A 202 14.30 9.72 14.22
N HIS A 203 14.81 8.57 13.79
CA HIS A 203 15.57 7.64 14.61
C HIS A 203 17.04 7.99 14.47
N TYR A 204 17.73 8.13 15.60
CA TYR A 204 19.19 8.17 15.63
C TYR A 204 19.65 6.84 16.18
N SER A 205 20.44 6.10 15.41
CA SER A 205 21.13 4.91 15.89
C SER A 205 22.52 5.32 16.36
N LEU A 206 22.83 5.00 17.62
CA LEU A 206 24.09 5.28 18.26
C LEU A 206 24.78 3.94 18.53
N THR A 207 26.04 3.81 18.14
CA THR A 207 26.87 2.69 18.55
C THR A 207 27.68 3.13 19.76
N LEU A 208 27.40 2.54 20.92
CA LEU A 208 28.04 2.84 22.19
C LEU A 208 29.00 1.71 22.55
N LEU A 209 30.24 2.07 22.88
CA LEU A 209 31.19 1.17 23.52
C LEU A 209 31.08 1.35 25.03
N LEU A 210 30.58 0.33 25.73
CA LEU A 210 30.47 0.32 27.19
C LEU A 210 31.70 -0.38 27.76
N SER A 211 32.52 0.37 28.47
CA SER A 211 33.69 -0.12 29.17
C SER A 211 33.89 0.69 30.44
N GLY A 212 34.34 0.02 31.50
CA GLY A 212 34.88 0.74 32.66
C GLY A 212 36.14 1.49 32.27
N GLU A 213 36.47 2.53 33.03
CA GLU A 213 37.73 3.29 32.96
C GLU A 213 37.95 4.06 31.64
N LEU A 214 36.91 4.25 30.83
CA LEU A 214 37.00 5.11 29.65
C LEU A 214 37.25 6.55 30.08
N GLN A 215 38.33 7.13 29.54
CA GLN A 215 38.65 8.53 29.75
C GLN A 215 37.87 9.38 28.76
N HIS A 216 37.04 10.29 29.27
CA HIS A 216 36.28 11.27 28.49
C HIS A 216 36.66 12.69 28.94
N ASP A 217 36.32 13.71 28.15
CA ASP A 217 36.68 15.12 28.41
C ASP A 217 36.22 15.67 29.78
N GLY A 218 35.31 14.94 30.46
CA GLY A 218 34.75 15.28 31.78
C GLY A 218 35.21 14.39 32.94
N GLY A 219 36.10 13.41 32.73
CA GLY A 219 36.56 12.50 33.79
C GLY A 219 36.87 11.06 33.34
N ILE A 220 37.04 10.18 34.31
CA ILE A 220 37.17 8.73 34.12
C ILE A 220 35.81 8.11 34.43
N GLU A 221 35.28 7.31 33.51
CA GLU A 221 34.04 6.55 33.73
C GLU A 221 34.27 5.48 34.80
N GLN A 222 33.72 5.70 36.00
CA GLN A 222 33.89 4.81 37.14
C GLN A 222 32.92 3.62 37.14
N ARG A 223 31.82 3.71 36.37
CA ARG A 223 30.85 2.61 36.29
C ARG A 223 31.40 1.48 35.44
N THR A 224 31.17 0.26 35.89
CA THR A 224 31.47 -0.93 35.11
C THR A 224 30.60 -0.97 33.85
N SER A 225 31.06 -1.70 32.84
CA SER A 225 30.33 -1.88 31.58
C SER A 225 28.93 -2.49 31.76
N ILE A 226 28.73 -3.31 32.80
CA ILE A 226 27.45 -3.92 33.12
C ILE A 226 26.51 -2.95 33.83
N GLU A 227 27.03 -2.09 34.70
CA GLU A 227 26.26 -1.00 35.31
C GLU A 227 25.79 0.00 34.24
N GLN A 228 26.67 0.37 33.30
CA GLN A 228 26.30 1.22 32.17
C GLN A 228 25.21 0.58 31.28
N LEU A 229 25.26 -0.73 31.05
CA LEU A 229 24.23 -1.44 30.30
C LEU A 229 22.89 -1.45 31.04
N ASN A 230 22.92 -1.66 32.36
CA ASN A 230 21.73 -1.61 33.20
C ASN A 230 21.11 -0.20 33.24
N ASP A 231 21.92 0.85 33.27
CA ASP A 231 21.47 2.24 33.17
C ASP A 231 20.70 2.46 31.85
N LEU A 232 21.20 1.93 30.72
CA LEU A 232 20.51 2.02 29.43
C LEU A 232 19.16 1.28 29.45
N TYR A 233 19.08 0.10 30.09
CA TYR A 233 17.82 -0.60 30.25
C TYR A 233 16.84 0.18 31.13
N ALA A 234 17.30 0.71 32.27
CA ALA A 234 16.49 1.52 33.18
C ALA A 234 15.93 2.78 32.48
N LEU A 235 16.74 3.44 31.64
CA LEU A 235 16.29 4.57 30.82
C LEU A 235 15.17 4.17 29.84
N THR A 236 15.23 2.96 29.28
CA THR A 236 14.16 2.48 28.39
C THR A 236 12.89 2.06 29.11
N GLU A 237 13.00 1.55 30.33
CA GLU A 237 11.85 1.16 31.16
C GLU A 237 11.11 2.37 31.72
N ALA A 238 11.84 3.44 32.08
CA ALA A 238 11.24 4.68 32.56
C ALA A 238 10.34 5.35 31.50
N SER A 239 10.57 5.10 30.21
CA SER A 239 9.81 5.67 29.08
C SER A 239 9.77 7.22 29.06
N THR A 240 10.59 7.86 29.88
CA THR A 240 10.72 9.31 29.99
C THR A 240 11.53 9.86 28.83
N ALA A 241 11.31 11.13 28.52
CA ALA A 241 12.14 11.84 27.57
C ALA A 241 13.52 12.12 28.20
N VAL A 242 14.57 11.96 27.41
CA VAL A 242 15.96 12.16 27.81
C VAL A 242 16.55 13.26 26.94
N ASP A 243 17.24 14.22 27.57
CA ASP A 243 17.98 15.24 26.86
C ASP A 243 19.33 14.66 26.41
N CYS A 244 19.46 14.45 25.10
CA CYS A 244 20.71 14.04 24.48
C CYS A 244 21.48 15.26 23.99
N LYS A 245 22.67 15.45 24.55
CA LYS A 245 23.65 16.44 24.10
C LYS A 245 24.69 15.76 23.25
N GLY A 246 24.80 16.17 21.99
CA GLY A 246 25.75 15.57 21.06
C GLY A 246 26.09 16.50 19.89
N PRO A 247 26.93 16.05 18.94
CA PRO A 247 27.33 16.86 17.78
C PRO A 247 26.17 17.21 16.85
N TRP A 248 24.99 16.62 17.07
CA TRP A 248 23.72 16.90 16.42
C TRP A 248 22.87 17.98 17.13
N GLY A 249 23.43 18.64 18.16
CA GLY A 249 22.75 19.64 18.99
C GLY A 249 21.99 19.04 20.17
N ASP A 250 21.48 19.91 21.03
CA ASP A 250 20.68 19.52 22.20
C ASP A 250 19.28 19.09 21.74
N ILE A 251 18.96 17.80 21.93
CA ILE A 251 17.68 17.21 21.50
C ILE A 251 17.06 16.39 22.62
N THR A 252 15.76 16.58 22.83
CA THR A 252 14.96 15.72 23.71
C THR A 252 14.43 14.52 22.92
N VAL A 253 14.76 13.31 23.35
CA VAL A 253 14.48 12.05 22.64
C VAL A 253 13.96 10.98 23.59
N HIS A 254 13.23 10.01 23.06
CA HIS A 254 12.79 8.83 23.80
C HIS A 254 13.69 7.65 23.44
N PRO A 255 14.32 7.01 24.43
CA PRO A 255 15.17 5.86 24.20
C PRO A 255 14.35 4.63 23.82
N LYS A 256 14.90 3.80 22.93
CA LYS A 256 14.40 2.45 22.66
C LYS A 256 15.34 1.41 23.26
N ARG A 257 14.81 0.21 23.49
CA ARG A 257 15.54 -0.92 24.07
C ARG A 257 16.93 -1.07 23.44
N PRO A 258 18.02 -1.06 24.23
CA PRO A 258 19.37 -1.28 23.72
C PRO A 258 19.49 -2.69 23.14
N LYS A 259 20.30 -2.84 22.09
CA LYS A 259 20.66 -4.12 21.50
C LYS A 259 22.16 -4.33 21.62
N VAL A 260 22.57 -5.34 22.38
CA VAL A 260 23.98 -5.73 22.47
C VAL A 260 24.37 -6.36 21.12
N LEU A 261 25.33 -5.75 20.43
CA LEU A 261 25.87 -6.23 19.16
C LEU A 261 27.03 -7.19 19.39
N GLU A 262 27.90 -6.89 20.35
CA GLU A 262 29.11 -7.65 20.61
C GLU A 262 29.46 -7.60 22.10
N VAL A 263 30.01 -8.71 22.61
CA VAL A 263 30.61 -8.80 23.94
C VAL A 263 32.06 -9.20 23.76
N ARG A 264 33.00 -8.38 24.22
CA ARG A 264 34.43 -8.69 24.22
C ARG A 264 34.93 -8.83 25.64
N GLN A 265 35.60 -9.92 25.95
CA GLN A 265 36.24 -10.11 27.25
C GLN A 265 37.62 -10.73 27.03
N GLU A 266 38.66 -10.03 27.45
CA GLU A 266 40.04 -10.49 27.33
C GLU A 266 40.55 -10.94 28.71
N GLY A 267 40.86 -12.23 28.84
CA GLY A 267 41.42 -12.79 30.08
C GLY A 267 40.53 -12.60 31.31
N HIS A 268 41.07 -11.95 32.34
CA HIS A 268 40.36 -11.63 33.59
C HIS A 268 39.79 -10.21 33.62
N GLU A 269 39.84 -9.47 32.51
CA GLU A 269 39.24 -8.14 32.44
C GLU A 269 37.71 -8.19 32.52
N LEU A 270 37.13 -7.07 32.95
CA LEU A 270 35.68 -6.86 32.88
C LEU A 270 35.23 -6.87 31.41
N PRO A 271 34.05 -7.43 31.11
CA PRO A 271 33.55 -7.50 29.74
C PRO A 271 33.34 -6.09 29.18
N ARG A 272 33.55 -5.90 27.89
CA ARG A 272 33.20 -4.68 27.15
C ARG A 272 32.03 -4.99 26.22
N PHE A 273 31.05 -4.10 26.18
CA PHE A 273 29.86 -4.27 25.35
C PHE A 273 29.88 -3.27 24.21
N LEU A 274 29.67 -3.75 22.99
CA LEU A 274 29.27 -2.90 21.87
C LEU A 274 27.75 -2.94 21.78
N VAL A 275 27.11 -1.79 21.93
CA VAL A 275 25.65 -1.69 22.03
C VAL A 275 25.12 -0.74 20.97
N GLU A 276 24.13 -1.20 20.22
CA GLU A 276 23.28 -0.32 19.41
C GLU A 276 22.18 0.26 20.29
N PHE A 277 22.16 1.58 20.39
CA PHE A 277 21.16 2.32 21.14
C PHE A 277 20.40 3.26 20.20
N VAL A 278 19.10 3.01 20.04
CA VAL A 278 18.25 3.80 19.14
C VAL A 278 17.47 4.80 19.96
N VAL A 279 17.58 6.08 19.61
CA VAL A 279 16.78 7.15 20.22
C VAL A 279 15.85 7.78 19.19
N GLN A 280 14.67 8.19 19.64
CA GLN A 280 13.62 8.70 18.76
C GLN A 280 13.13 10.07 19.21
N LYS A 281 13.14 11.05 18.30
CA LYS A 281 12.44 12.32 18.56
C LYS A 281 10.93 12.08 18.47
N ARG A 282 10.19 12.43 19.53
CA ARG A 282 8.72 12.54 19.48
C ARG A 282 8.36 14.02 19.41
N GLU A 283 7.40 14.39 18.57
CA GLU A 283 6.84 15.74 18.63
C GLU A 283 5.95 15.83 19.87
N THR A 284 6.26 16.77 20.76
CA THR A 284 5.30 17.27 21.72
C THR A 284 4.28 18.11 20.95
N SER A 285 3.01 17.78 21.15
CA SER A 285 1.82 18.37 20.55
C SER A 285 1.85 19.88 20.39
#